data_AF-A0A927Y037-F1
#
_entry.id   AF-A0A927Y037-F1
#
_cell.length_a   1.000
_cell.length_b   1.000
_cell.length_c   1.000
_cell.angle_alpha   90.00
_cell.angle_beta   90.00
_cell.angle_gamma   90.00
#
_symmetry.space_group_name_H-M   'P 1'
#
loop_
_entity.id
_entity.type
_entity.pdbx_description
1 polymer ?
#
loop_
_entity_poly.entity_id
_entity_poly.type
_entity_poly.pdbx_seq_one_letter_code
_entity_poly.pdbx_strand_id
1 'polypeptide(L)'
;MIKNNFDFYSTSNLKSYDLNSTMRYQLGLLDSLDAFTRKHCENVANLTSKICEELKLGKNFTIYCTMCAYLHDLGKLFIPPAILQKQGSLTDEEYNIIKTHTTLRV
;
A
#
# COMPACT_ATOMS: atom_id res chain seq x y z
N MET A 1 12.24 -31.27 3.42
CA MET A 1 11.18 -30.32 3.82
C MET A 1 11.85 -28.98 4.06
N ILE A 2 11.54 -27.97 3.25
CA ILE A 2 12.04 -26.61 3.45
C ILE A 2 11.35 -26.08 4.72
N LYS A 3 12.09 -25.98 5.83
CA LYS A 3 11.66 -25.20 6.99
C LYS A 3 11.96 -23.73 6.68
N ASN A 4 11.16 -23.11 5.83
CA ASN A 4 11.20 -21.66 5.68
C ASN A 4 10.45 -21.07 6.87
N ASN A 5 11.22 -20.67 7.88
CA ASN A 5 10.72 -19.78 8.90
C ASN A 5 10.46 -18.44 8.20
N PHE A 6 9.26 -18.27 7.65
CA PHE A 6 8.88 -17.04 6.95
C PHE A 6 8.75 -15.94 8.00
N ASP A 7 9.86 -15.25 8.23
CA ASP A 7 9.87 -14.12 9.12
C ASP A 7 9.15 -12.96 8.41
N PHE A 8 7.90 -12.70 8.78
CA PHE A 8 7.09 -11.58 8.29
C PHE A 8 7.67 -10.21 8.64
N TYR A 9 8.64 -10.12 9.57
CA TYR A 9 9.19 -8.87 10.09
C TYR A 9 10.68 -8.63 9.79
N SER A 10 11.36 -9.52 9.04
CA SER A 10 12.73 -9.31 8.55
C SER A 10 12.96 -7.89 8.02
N THR A 11 14.06 -7.28 8.46
CA THR A 11 14.39 -5.86 8.29
C THR A 11 15.10 -5.53 6.97
N SER A 12 15.40 -6.52 6.12
CA SER A 12 16.22 -6.38 4.90
C SER A 12 15.57 -5.65 3.72
N ASN A 13 14.36 -5.09 3.91
CA ASN A 13 13.50 -4.61 2.82
C ASN A 13 13.32 -3.09 2.84
N LEU A 14 13.07 -2.51 1.66
CA LEU A 14 12.87 -1.08 1.40
C LEU A 14 11.90 -0.45 2.43
N LYS A 15 12.42 0.45 3.26
CA LYS A 15 11.65 1.16 4.28
C LYS A 15 11.04 2.44 3.72
N SER A 16 10.01 2.94 4.40
CA SER A 16 9.33 4.17 3.99
C SER A 16 10.28 5.38 3.92
N TYR A 17 11.36 5.40 4.71
CA TYR A 17 12.39 6.45 4.65
C TYR A 17 13.36 6.31 3.47
N ASP A 18 13.49 5.12 2.87
CA ASP A 18 14.31 4.87 1.67
C ASP A 18 13.64 5.40 0.38
N LEU A 19 12.34 5.69 0.46
CA LEU A 19 11.59 6.29 -0.64
C LEU A 19 12.03 7.73 -0.89
N ASN A 20 11.91 8.18 -2.14
CA ASN A 20 12.21 9.57 -2.49
C ASN A 20 11.23 10.54 -1.83
N SER A 21 11.58 11.83 -1.81
CA SER A 21 10.79 12.88 -1.15
C SER A 21 9.34 12.95 -1.65
N THR A 22 9.11 12.81 -2.96
CA THR A 22 7.78 12.85 -3.57
C THR A 22 6.90 11.70 -3.07
N MET A 23 7.42 10.48 -3.04
CA MET A 23 6.69 9.30 -2.57
C MET A 23 6.38 9.39 -1.07
N ARG A 24 7.34 9.88 -0.27
CA ARG A 24 7.11 10.10 1.17
C ARG A 24 6.03 11.15 1.42
N TYR A 25 5.99 12.20 0.60
CA TYR A 25 4.93 13.20 0.65
C TYR A 25 3.57 12.59 0.30
N GLN A 26 3.48 11.82 -0.78
CA GLN A 26 2.26 11.11 -1.19
C GLN A 26 1.76 10.13 -0.11
N LEU A 27 2.65 9.38 0.53
CA LEU A 27 2.30 8.56 1.69
C LEU A 27 1.76 9.39 2.85
N GLY A 28 2.37 10.55 3.13
CA GLY A 28 1.88 11.47 4.16
C GLY A 28 0.48 12.03 3.86
N LEU A 29 0.15 12.25 2.59
CA LEU A 29 -1.21 12.64 2.20
C LEU A 29 -2.21 11.52 2.50
N LEU A 30 -1.89 10.28 2.12
CA LEU A 30 -2.73 9.11 2.37
C LEU A 30 -2.98 8.86 3.86
N ASP A 31 -1.98 9.12 4.71
CA ASP A 31 -2.09 9.02 6.17
C ASP A 31 -3.07 10.01 6.79
N SER A 32 -3.25 11.18 6.16
CA SER A 32 -4.14 12.21 6.71
C SER A 32 -5.63 11.93 6.47
N LEU A 33 -5.94 10.99 5.56
CA LEU A 33 -7.29 10.69 5.12
C LEU A 33 -7.93 9.49 5.80
N ASP A 34 -7.13 8.55 6.26
CA ASP A 34 -7.60 7.31 6.87
C ASP A 34 -6.67 6.97 8.03
N ALA A 35 -7.23 6.64 9.19
CA ALA A 35 -6.44 6.42 10.42
C ALA A 35 -5.55 5.15 10.35
N PHE A 36 -5.60 4.40 9.24
CA PHE A 36 -5.00 3.08 9.09
C PHE A 36 -3.72 3.02 8.25
N THR A 37 -3.28 4.09 7.57
CA THR A 37 -2.58 3.91 6.30
C THR A 37 -1.06 3.70 6.35
N ARG A 38 -0.25 4.42 7.15
CA ARG A 38 1.23 4.23 7.11
C ARG A 38 1.66 2.81 7.45
N LYS A 39 1.21 2.32 8.61
CA LYS A 39 1.54 0.98 9.08
C LYS A 39 0.94 -0.09 8.17
N HIS A 40 -0.25 0.16 7.61
CA HIS A 40 -0.85 -0.73 6.62
C HIS A 40 0.00 -0.80 5.34
N CYS A 41 0.33 0.35 4.74
CA CYS A 41 1.17 0.42 3.55
C CYS A 41 2.55 -0.22 3.79
N GLU A 42 3.17 0.01 4.95
CA GLU A 42 4.43 -0.65 5.34
C GLU A 42 4.27 -2.17 5.44
N ASN A 43 3.19 -2.66 6.05
CA ASN A 43 2.92 -4.10 6.15
C ASN A 43 2.71 -4.73 4.76
N VAL A 44 1.92 -4.09 3.89
CA VAL A 44 1.68 -4.56 2.52
C VAL A 44 2.99 -4.56 1.73
N ALA A 45 3.77 -3.48 1.78
CA ALA A 45 5.07 -3.39 1.10
C ALA A 45 6.06 -4.47 1.58
N ASN A 46 6.16 -4.69 2.90
CA ASN A 46 7.00 -5.75 3.45
C ASN A 46 6.57 -7.14 2.97
N LEU A 47 5.26 -7.40 2.93
CA LEU A 47 4.72 -8.67 2.43
C LEU A 47 4.99 -8.86 0.94
N THR A 48 4.76 -7.81 0.13
CA THR A 48 5.05 -7.81 -1.31
C THR A 48 6.52 -8.12 -1.59
N SER A 49 7.46 -7.49 -0.86
CA SER A 49 8.88 -7.76 -1.00
C SER A 49 9.20 -9.24 -0.76
N LYS A 50 8.63 -9.84 0.29
CA LYS A 50 8.88 -11.25 0.65
C LYS A 50 8.25 -12.24 -0.32
N ILE A 51 7.06 -11.92 -0.83
CA ILE A 51 6.46 -12.72 -1.92
C ILE A 51 7.38 -12.70 -3.14
N CYS A 52 7.93 -11.54 -3.51
CA CYS A 52 8.87 -11.44 -4.62
C CYS A 52 10.16 -12.24 -4.37
N GLU A 53 10.68 -12.22 -3.14
CA GLU A 53 11.87 -13.00 -2.74
C GLU A 53 11.62 -14.52 -2.80
N GLU A 54 10.48 -15.00 -2.27
CA GLU A 54 10.11 -16.42 -2.29
C GLU A 54 9.92 -16.90 -3.74
N LEU A 55 9.37 -16.05 -4.60
CA LEU A 55 9.25 -16.29 -6.03
C LEU A 55 10.58 -16.10 -6.80
N LYS A 56 11.68 -15.78 -6.11
CA LYS A 56 13.03 -15.58 -6.66
C LYS A 56 13.06 -14.53 -7.79
N LEU A 57 12.27 -13.48 -7.64
CA LEU A 57 12.23 -12.38 -8.61
C LEU A 57 13.47 -11.48 -8.46
N GLY A 58 13.83 -10.80 -9.54
CA GLY A 58 15.02 -9.95 -9.56
C GLY A 58 14.89 -8.75 -8.62
N LYS A 59 16.01 -8.33 -8.00
CA LYS A 59 16.06 -7.24 -7.00
C LYS A 59 15.34 -5.95 -7.47
N ASN A 60 15.57 -5.52 -8.70
CA ASN A 60 14.95 -4.31 -9.23
C ASN A 60 13.42 -4.44 -9.34
N PHE A 61 12.93 -5.62 -9.72
CA PHE A 61 11.49 -5.90 -9.78
C PHE A 61 10.88 -5.96 -8.38
N THR A 62 11.57 -6.59 -7.42
CA THR A 62 11.15 -6.60 -6.01
C THR A 62 11.04 -5.17 -5.45
N ILE A 63 12.02 -4.31 -5.72
CA ILE A 63 11.99 -2.89 -5.31
C ILE A 63 10.80 -2.19 -5.96
N TYR A 64 10.60 -2.36 -7.27
CA TYR A 64 9.47 -1.77 -7.99
C TYR A 64 8.12 -2.18 -7.39
N CYS A 65 7.88 -3.48 -7.19
CA CYS A 65 6.65 -3.98 -6.58
C CYS A 65 6.45 -3.44 -5.16
N THR A 66 7.53 -3.35 -4.38
CA THR A 66 7.49 -2.81 -3.02
C THR A 66 7.11 -1.32 -3.02
N MET A 67 7.66 -0.54 -3.95
CA MET A 67 7.28 0.86 -4.17
C MET A 67 5.80 1.00 -4.58
N CYS A 68 5.31 0.14 -5.48
CA CYS A 68 3.89 0.11 -5.86
C CYS A 68 2.99 -0.23 -4.67
N ALA A 69 3.38 -1.17 -3.82
CA ALA A 69 2.63 -1.54 -2.63
C ALA A 69 2.48 -0.39 -1.63
N TYR A 70 3.51 0.45 -1.46
CA TYR A 70 3.40 1.67 -0.65
C TYR A 70 2.31 2.61 -1.18
N LEU A 71 2.20 2.76 -2.51
CA LEU A 71 1.38 3.80 -3.15
C LEU A 71 0.07 3.29 -3.77
N HIS A 72 -0.25 2.00 -3.61
CA HIS A 72 -1.35 1.35 -4.33
C HIS A 72 -2.72 2.04 -4.12
N ASP A 73 -2.88 2.67 -2.96
CA ASP A 73 -4.12 3.29 -2.50
C ASP A 73 -4.16 4.82 -2.64
N LEU A 74 -3.20 5.44 -3.34
CA LEU A 74 -3.16 6.91 -3.48
C LEU A 74 -4.45 7.50 -4.07
N GLY A 75 -5.16 6.78 -4.94
CA GLY A 75 -6.41 7.28 -5.51
C GLY A 75 -7.53 7.48 -4.47
N LYS A 76 -7.39 6.98 -3.24
CA LYS A 76 -8.30 7.29 -2.13
C LYS A 76 -8.36 8.79 -1.81
N LEU A 77 -7.33 9.56 -2.20
CA LEU A 77 -7.30 11.03 -2.13
C LEU A 77 -8.49 11.70 -2.82
N PHE A 78 -9.08 11.04 -3.80
CA PHE A 78 -10.17 11.59 -4.61
C PHE A 78 -11.54 11.04 -4.22
N ILE A 79 -11.62 10.15 -3.23
CA ILE A 79 -12.87 9.60 -2.74
C ILE A 79 -13.46 10.55 -1.68
N PRO A 80 -14.75 10.93 -1.78
CA PRO A 80 -15.38 11.81 -0.79
C PRO A 80 -15.24 11.26 0.64
N PRO A 81 -14.82 12.06 1.64
CA PRO A 81 -14.65 11.60 3.02
C PRO A 81 -15.90 10.96 3.62
N ALA A 82 -17.09 11.48 3.28
CA ALA A 82 -18.38 10.93 3.73
C ALA A 82 -18.62 9.48 3.26
N ILE A 83 -18.00 9.09 2.15
CA ILE A 83 -18.06 7.72 1.61
C ILE A 83 -16.88 6.90 2.15
N LEU A 84 -15.67 7.45 2.10
CA LEU A 84 -14.44 6.75 2.52
C LEU A 84 -14.45 6.36 4.01
N GLN A 85 -14.99 7.22 4.88
CA GLN A 85 -14.98 7.05 6.34
C GLN A 85 -16.33 6.60 6.91
N LYS A 86 -17.27 6.18 6.05
CA LYS A 86 -18.62 5.80 6.45
C LYS A 86 -18.59 4.65 7.47
N GLN A 87 -19.16 4.88 8.65
CA GLN A 87 -19.32 3.87 9.69
C GLN A 87 -20.58 3.03 9.40
N GLY A 88 -20.50 2.10 8.45
CA GLY A 88 -21.61 1.23 8.07
C GLY A 88 -21.45 0.69 6.65
N SER A 89 -22.42 -0.11 6.22
CA SER A 89 -22.41 -0.64 4.85
C SER A 89 -22.53 0.46 3.81
N LEU A 90 -21.78 0.30 2.74
CA LEU A 90 -21.91 1.12 1.54
C LEU A 90 -23.14 0.65 0.76
N THR A 91 -23.83 1.61 0.16
CA THR A 91 -24.77 1.35 -0.94
C THR A 91 -24.00 0.93 -2.19
N ASP A 92 -24.69 0.35 -3.17
CA ASP A 92 -24.06 -0.05 -4.44
C ASP A 92 -23.43 1.16 -5.16
N GLU A 93 -24.07 2.32 -5.09
CA GLU A 93 -23.58 3.58 -5.66
C GLU A 93 -22.29 4.06 -4.97
N GLU A 94 -22.29 4.10 -3.63
CA GLU A 94 -21.10 4.45 -2.84
C GLU A 94 -19.95 3.46 -3.08
N TYR A 95 -20.26 2.16 -3.19
CA TYR A 95 -19.26 1.14 -3.49
C TYR A 95 -18.66 1.32 -4.90
N ASN A 96 -19.50 1.67 -5.88
CA ASN A 96 -19.03 2.01 -7.22
C ASN A 96 -18.10 3.23 -7.21
N ILE A 97 -18.37 4.23 -6.37
CA ILE A 97 -17.48 5.37 -6.17
C ILE A 97 -16.16 4.91 -5.55
N ILE A 98 -16.16 4.10 -4.49
CA ILE A 98 -14.91 3.63 -3.86
C ILE A 98 -14.01 2.90 -4.86
N LYS A 99 -14.55 2.05 -5.74
CA LYS A 99 -13.76 1.30 -6.74
C LYS A 99 -12.92 2.19 -7.65
N THR A 100 -13.32 3.45 -7.84
CA THR A 100 -12.58 4.42 -8.67
C THR A 100 -11.20 4.78 -8.14
N HIS A 101 -10.89 4.51 -6.85
CA HIS A 101 -9.54 4.76 -6.29
C HIS A 101 -8.42 4.05 -7.06
N THR A 102 -8.74 2.97 -7.80
CA THR A 102 -7.77 2.22 -8.61
C THR A 102 -7.46 2.87 -9.96
N THR A 103 -8.32 3.76 -10.45
CA THR A 103 -8.19 4.39 -11.79
C THR A 103 -7.93 5.89 -11.72
N LEU A 104 -8.25 6.54 -10.60
CA LEU A 104 -7.92 7.93 -10.32
C LEU A 104 -6.41 8.09 -10.09
N ARG A 105 -5.81 9.12 -10.68
CA ARG A 105 -4.35 9.35 -10.68
C ARG A 105 -4.03 10.74 -10.14
N VAL A 106 -2.93 10.80 -9.38
CA VAL A 106 -2.31 12.03 -8.86
C VAL A 106 -1.33 12.59 -9.88
#